data_AF-A0A1H7NXR6-F1
#
_entry.id   AF-A0A1H7NXR6-F1
#
_cell.length_a   1.000
_cell.length_b   1.000
_cell.length_c   1.000
_cell.angle_alpha   90.00
_cell.angle_beta   90.00
_cell.angle_gamma   90.00
#
_symmetry.space_group_name_H-M   'P 1'
#
loop_
_entity.id
_entity.type
_entity.pdbx_description
1 polymer ?
#
loop_
_entity_poly.entity_id
_entity_poly.type
_entity_poly.pdbx_seq_one_letter_code
_entity_poly.pdbx_strand_id
1 'polypeptide(L)'
;MRSLRSLSAALCLVSAVALPTWAGETPPPAGAPAEAAKPKCEHGVQKSLCTRCNPKLAPVYKSKGDWCAEHERPESQCVLCHPDLAQKGVK
;
A
#
# COMPACT_ATOMS: atom_id res chain seq x y z
N MET A 1 67.70 34.27 8.12
CA MET A 1 67.69 35.75 8.04
C MET A 1 66.42 36.19 7.34
N ARG A 2 65.91 37.34 7.77
CA ARG A 2 64.62 37.97 7.48
C ARG A 2 64.32 38.12 5.98
N SER A 3 63.09 37.87 5.54
CA SER A 3 62.28 38.79 4.70
C SER A 3 60.97 38.11 4.31
N LEU A 4 59.83 38.52 4.87
CA LEU A 4 58.98 39.67 4.54
C LEU A 4 57.91 39.35 3.46
N ARG A 5 56.69 39.20 3.97
CA ARG A 5 55.45 39.87 3.51
C ARG A 5 55.20 39.90 2.00
N SER A 6 54.21 39.14 1.55
CA SER A 6 53.25 39.66 0.58
C SER A 6 51.84 39.42 1.11
N LEU A 7 51.19 40.54 1.41
CA LEU A 7 49.78 40.60 1.75
C LEU A 7 48.97 40.32 0.49
N SER A 8 47.99 39.43 0.58
CA SER A 8 46.77 39.57 -0.19
C SER A 8 45.63 39.08 0.68
N ALA A 9 44.98 40.04 1.31
CA ALA A 9 43.66 39.89 1.87
C ALA A 9 42.70 39.58 0.71
N ALA A 10 42.10 38.40 0.71
CA ALA A 10 40.88 38.12 -0.03
C ALA A 10 39.88 37.52 0.96
N LEU A 11 39.12 38.46 1.53
CA LEU A 11 37.91 38.28 2.27
C LEU A 11 36.91 37.47 1.43
N CYS A 12 36.71 36.19 1.74
CA CYS A 12 35.58 35.41 1.22
C CYS A 12 34.97 34.56 2.34
N LEU A 13 34.01 35.21 3.01
CA LEU A 13 32.72 34.64 3.43
C LEU A 13 32.75 33.34 4.22
N VAL A 14 32.68 33.51 5.55
CA VAL A 14 32.09 32.56 6.50
C VAL A 14 30.69 32.18 6.01
N SER A 15 30.54 30.94 5.56
CA SER A 15 29.24 30.26 5.53
C SER A 15 29.33 29.07 6.48
N ALA A 16 29.06 29.36 7.75
CA ALA A 16 28.69 28.36 8.73
C ALA A 16 27.25 27.93 8.45
N VAL A 17 27.07 26.77 7.82
CA VAL A 17 25.87 25.96 8.04
C VAL A 17 26.34 24.57 8.44
N ALA A 18 25.90 24.20 9.63
CA ALA A 18 26.22 22.97 10.32
C ALA A 18 25.77 21.72 9.54
N LEU A 19 26.58 20.68 9.71
CA LEU A 19 26.33 19.24 9.49
C LEU A 19 25.00 18.78 10.17
N PRO A 20 24.52 17.53 10.04
CA PRO A 20 24.69 16.48 9.02
C PRO A 20 23.32 15.94 8.52
N THR A 21 23.19 15.55 7.26
CA THR A 21 22.01 14.80 6.78
C THR A 21 22.13 13.32 7.17
N TRP A 22 21.80 13.00 8.42
CA TRP A 22 21.34 11.67 8.82
C TRP A 22 19.87 11.53 8.47
N ALA A 23 19.57 10.78 7.41
CA ALA A 23 18.37 9.95 7.31
C ALA A 23 18.55 9.07 6.07
N GLY A 24 19.13 7.88 6.28
CA GLY A 24 18.83 6.77 5.39
C GLY A 24 17.37 6.41 5.63
N GLU A 25 16.49 6.93 4.78
CA GLU A 25 15.09 6.50 4.73
C GLU A 25 14.95 5.60 3.51
N THR A 26 15.12 4.31 3.73
CA THR A 26 14.64 3.29 2.80
C THR A 26 13.15 3.55 2.63
N PRO A 27 12.64 3.88 1.42
CA PRO A 27 11.20 4.03 1.25
C PRO A 27 10.52 2.72 1.66
N PRO A 28 9.36 2.77 2.34
CA PRO A 28 8.61 1.57 2.70
C PRO A 28 8.35 0.76 1.43
N PRO A 29 8.30 -0.59 1.49
CA PRO A 29 7.95 -1.38 0.32
C PRO A 29 6.61 -0.83 -0.17
N ALA A 30 6.59 -0.41 -1.43
CA ALA A 30 5.41 0.10 -2.09
C ALA A 30 4.26 -0.87 -1.80
N GLY A 31 3.42 -0.48 -0.84
CA GLY A 31 2.18 -1.15 -0.56
C GLY A 31 1.44 -1.21 -1.88
N ALA A 32 0.92 -2.39 -2.19
CA ALA A 32 0.06 -2.63 -3.34
C ALA A 32 -0.83 -1.40 -3.59
N PRO A 33 -1.03 -0.99 -4.87
CA PRO A 33 -1.77 0.23 -5.18
C PRO A 33 -3.06 0.20 -4.38
N ALA A 34 -3.26 1.22 -3.54
CA ALA A 34 -4.50 1.45 -2.84
C ALA A 34 -5.58 1.45 -3.91
N GLU A 35 -6.32 0.35 -3.97
CA GLU A 35 -7.34 0.11 -4.97
C GLU A 35 -8.38 1.20 -4.76
N ALA A 36 -8.37 2.20 -5.64
CA ALA A 36 -9.28 3.34 -5.61
C ALA A 36 -10.68 2.80 -5.32
N ALA A 37 -11.23 3.20 -4.18
CA ALA A 37 -12.37 2.52 -3.54
C ALA A 37 -13.56 2.44 -4.50
N LYS A 38 -13.65 1.32 -5.22
CA LYS A 38 -14.76 1.06 -6.13
C LYS A 38 -16.04 0.92 -5.29
N PRO A 39 -17.19 1.40 -5.80
CA PRO A 39 -18.44 1.25 -5.08
C PRO A 39 -18.72 -0.24 -4.79
N LYS A 40 -18.96 -0.55 -3.51
CA LYS A 40 -19.40 -1.87 -3.05
C LYS A 40 -20.86 -2.07 -3.45
N CYS A 41 -21.24 -3.31 -3.78
CA CYS A 41 -22.65 -3.66 -3.93
C CYS A 41 -23.33 -3.83 -2.56
N GLU A 42 -24.63 -4.12 -2.56
CA GLU A 42 -25.43 -4.32 -1.33
C GLU A 42 -24.90 -5.45 -0.43
N HIS A 43 -24.14 -6.39 -1.00
CA HIS A 43 -23.48 -7.50 -0.30
C HIS A 43 -22.12 -7.13 0.33
N GLY A 44 -21.70 -5.87 0.23
CA GLY A 44 -20.45 -5.38 0.83
C GLY A 44 -19.17 -5.76 0.10
N VAL A 45 -19.28 -6.43 -1.05
CA VAL A 45 -18.18 -6.78 -1.95
C VAL A 45 -18.20 -5.83 -3.15
N GLN A 46 -17.07 -5.60 -3.81
CA GLN A 46 -17.09 -4.87 -5.09
C GLN A 46 -18.01 -5.59 -6.08
N LYS A 47 -18.86 -4.83 -6.77
CA LYS A 47 -19.87 -5.43 -7.67
C LYS A 47 -19.24 -6.38 -8.69
N SER A 48 -18.09 -6.02 -9.26
CA SER A 48 -17.32 -6.83 -10.22
C SER A 48 -16.68 -8.10 -9.64
N LEU A 49 -16.62 -8.24 -8.32
CA LEU A 49 -16.04 -9.39 -7.62
C LEU A 49 -17.10 -10.20 -6.86
N CYS A 50 -18.30 -9.66 -6.67
CA CYS A 50 -19.36 -10.34 -5.94
C CYS A 50 -19.96 -11.48 -6.78
N THR A 51 -19.83 -12.73 -6.34
CA THR A 51 -20.45 -13.87 -7.05
C THR A 51 -21.97 -13.86 -6.99
N ARG A 52 -22.56 -13.22 -5.98
CA ARG A 52 -24.02 -13.01 -5.90
C ARG A 52 -24.52 -12.06 -6.99
N CYS A 53 -23.71 -11.05 -7.36
CA CYS A 53 -24.04 -10.14 -8.46
C CYS A 53 -23.60 -10.69 -9.83
N ASN A 54 -22.51 -11.46 -9.87
CA ASN A 54 -21.89 -11.99 -11.07
C ASN A 54 -21.56 -13.49 -10.89
N PRO A 55 -22.56 -14.39 -11.05
CA PRO A 55 -22.37 -15.82 -10.82
C PRO A 55 -21.34 -16.47 -11.75
N LYS A 56 -21.07 -15.85 -12.91
CA LYS A 56 -20.02 -16.26 -13.86
C LYS A 56 -18.61 -16.24 -13.28
N LEU A 57 -18.40 -15.58 -12.13
CA LEU A 57 -17.11 -15.56 -11.45
C LEU A 57 -16.85 -16.81 -10.61
N ALA A 58 -17.86 -17.60 -10.27
CA ALA A 58 -17.70 -18.84 -9.50
C ALA A 58 -16.59 -19.78 -10.04
N PRO A 59 -16.51 -20.10 -11.35
CA PRO A 59 -15.40 -20.90 -11.87
C PRO A 59 -14.03 -20.23 -11.67
N VAL A 60 -13.95 -18.89 -11.77
CA VAL A 60 -12.70 -18.15 -11.54
C VAL A 60 -12.22 -18.29 -10.10
N TYR A 61 -13.14 -18.18 -9.13
CA TYR A 61 -12.84 -18.38 -7.72
C TYR A 61 -12.44 -19.83 -7.41
N LYS A 62 -13.14 -20.81 -7.99
CA LYS A 62 -12.77 -22.24 -7.92
C LYS A 62 -11.37 -22.50 -8.45
N SER A 63 -11.05 -21.99 -9.63
CA SER A 63 -9.71 -22.15 -10.24
C SER A 63 -8.60 -21.47 -9.43
N LYS A 64 -8.95 -20.45 -8.65
CA LYS A 64 -8.02 -19.77 -7.73
C LYS A 64 -7.90 -20.43 -6.36
N GLY A 65 -8.69 -21.46 -6.07
CA GLY A 65 -8.75 -22.11 -4.75
C GLY A 65 -9.47 -21.30 -3.68
N ASP A 66 -10.11 -20.18 -4.04
CA ASP A 66 -10.87 -19.33 -3.12
C ASP A 66 -12.35 -19.72 -3.17
N TRP A 67 -12.66 -20.98 -2.85
CA TRP A 67 -14.03 -21.51 -2.95
C TRP A 67 -14.42 -22.32 -1.72
N CYS A 68 -15.48 -21.90 -1.06
CA CYS A 68 -16.12 -22.66 0.01
C CYS A 68 -17.14 -23.62 -0.62
N ALA A 69 -16.87 -24.93 -0.55
CA ALA A 69 -17.74 -25.95 -1.12
C ALA A 69 -19.06 -26.11 -0.35
N GLU A 70 -19.04 -25.98 0.98
CA GLU A 70 -20.23 -26.15 1.83
C GLU A 70 -21.28 -25.06 1.62
N HIS A 71 -20.84 -23.85 1.29
CA HIS A 71 -21.71 -22.67 1.19
C HIS A 71 -21.75 -22.08 -0.22
N GLU A 72 -21.19 -22.79 -1.21
CA GLU A 72 -21.21 -22.47 -2.63
C GLU A 72 -20.87 -21.00 -2.96
N ARG A 73 -19.91 -20.43 -2.23
CA ARG A 73 -19.46 -19.04 -2.40
C ARG A 73 -17.95 -18.95 -2.26
N PRO A 74 -17.32 -17.87 -2.76
CA PRO A 74 -15.89 -17.68 -2.56
C PRO A 74 -15.53 -17.62 -1.08
N GLU A 75 -14.39 -18.21 -0.72
CA GLU A 75 -13.86 -18.19 0.65
C GLU A 75 -13.73 -16.74 1.14
N SER A 76 -13.16 -15.86 0.31
CA SER A 76 -13.05 -14.41 0.54
C SER A 76 -14.39 -13.67 0.72
N GLN A 77 -15.49 -14.35 0.42
CA GLN A 77 -16.83 -13.82 0.59
C GLN A 77 -17.62 -14.64 1.60
N CYS A 78 -17.12 -15.75 2.17
CA CYS A 78 -17.90 -16.67 2.99
C CYS A 78 -18.02 -16.24 4.45
N VAL A 79 -19.06 -15.47 4.81
CA VAL A 79 -19.29 -15.05 6.21
C VAL A 79 -19.63 -16.19 7.16
N LEU A 80 -20.05 -17.35 6.63
CA LEU A 80 -20.36 -18.54 7.43
C LEU A 80 -19.09 -19.25 7.90
N CYS A 81 -18.04 -19.27 7.08
CA CYS A 81 -16.73 -19.81 7.45
C CYS A 81 -15.82 -18.73 8.06
N HIS A 82 -15.97 -17.47 7.64
CA HIS A 82 -15.14 -16.32 8.02
C HIS A 82 -16.00 -15.17 8.56
N PRO A 83 -16.46 -15.25 9.82
CA PRO A 83 -17.37 -14.25 10.41
C PRO A 83 -16.78 -12.83 10.45
N ASP A 84 -15.44 -12.69 10.47
CA ASP A 84 -14.74 -11.40 10.40
C ASP A 84 -15.06 -10.61 9.12
N LEU A 85 -15.47 -11.28 8.04
CA LEU A 85 -15.89 -10.62 6.81
C LEU A 85 -17.16 -9.77 7.02
N ALA A 86 -18.04 -10.17 7.94
CA ALA A 86 -19.22 -9.39 8.30
C ALA A 86 -18.86 -8.07 8.97
N GLN A 87 -17.80 -8.04 9.79
CA GLN A 87 -17.27 -6.81 10.37
C GLN A 87 -16.70 -5.86 9.30
N LYS A 88 -16.20 -6.42 8.19
CA LYS A 88 -15.75 -5.67 7.00
C LYS A 88 -16.91 -5.24 6.09
N GLY A 89 -18.14 -5.58 6.48
CA GLY A 89 -19.38 -5.21 5.82
C GLY A 89 -19.86 -6.19 4.75
N VAL A 90 -19.23 -7.36 4.60
CA VAL A 90 -19.65 -8.43 3.67
C VAL A 90 -20.89 -9.12 4.21
N LYS A 91 -21.88 -9.39 3.36
CA LYS A 91 -23.19 -9.95 3.74
C LYS A 91 -23.55 -11.14 2.84
#